data_AF-A0A5M9MDN5-F1
#
_entry.id   AF-A0A5M9MDN5-F1
#
_cell.length_a   1.000
_cell.length_b   1.000
_cell.length_c   1.000
_cell.angle_alpha   90.00
_cell.angle_beta   90.00
_cell.angle_gamma   90.00
#
_symmetry.space_group_name_H-M   'P 1'
#
loop_
_entity.id
_entity.type
_entity.pdbx_description
1 polymer ?
#
loop_
_entity_poly.entity_id
_entity_poly.type
_entity_poly.pdbx_seq_one_letter_code
_entity_poly.pdbx_strand_id
1 'polypeptide(L)'
;MNFITKLMRYEKIVNVPNSGTIMTNMVPAAILLAKHREIGIFNFTNPGTFTHNEVMELTKKYIRPSLTWTNFSLEEQRQVLKAPRTNAKLDASKLVNTLAGHGYAVLNAQDALVEAFTIMKAKGYQ
;
A
#
# COMPACT_ATOMS: atom_id res chain seq x y z
N MET A 1 -4.91 -13.75 1.87
CA MET A 1 -4.38 -13.27 0.56
C MET A 1 -4.22 -11.75 0.64
N ASN A 2 -2.99 -11.23 0.54
CA ASN A 2 -2.66 -9.79 0.60
C ASN A 2 -2.43 -9.24 -0.83
N PHE A 3 -2.47 -7.91 -1.02
CA PHE A 3 -2.16 -7.19 -2.25
C PHE A 3 -0.87 -7.68 -2.93
N ILE A 4 0.24 -7.77 -2.20
CA ILE A 4 1.54 -8.26 -2.73
C ILE A 4 1.39 -9.66 -3.34
N THR A 5 0.75 -10.59 -2.63
CA THR A 5 0.54 -11.97 -3.12
C THR A 5 -0.37 -12.05 -4.34
N LYS A 6 -1.25 -11.06 -4.56
CA LYS A 6 -2.06 -10.98 -5.78
C LYS A 6 -1.19 -10.56 -6.96
N LEU A 7 -0.36 -9.52 -6.79
CA LEU A 7 0.50 -9.02 -7.85
C LEU A 7 1.49 -10.08 -8.34
N MET A 8 2.07 -10.84 -7.42
CA MET A 8 2.98 -11.94 -7.76
C MET A 8 2.32 -13.08 -8.56
N ARG A 9 0.98 -13.18 -8.54
CA ARG A 9 0.22 -14.23 -9.24
C ARG A 9 -0.34 -13.77 -10.58
N TYR A 10 -0.46 -12.46 -10.80
CA TYR A 10 -0.93 -11.93 -12.06
C TYR A 10 0.18 -12.02 -13.10
N GLU A 11 -0.17 -12.55 -14.29
CA GLU A 11 0.75 -12.58 -15.43
C GLU A 11 1.13 -11.16 -15.87
N LYS A 12 0.16 -10.25 -15.78
CA LYS A 12 0.26 -8.87 -16.24
C LYS A 12 -0.38 -7.92 -15.23
N ILE A 13 0.25 -6.77 -15.00
CA ILE A 13 -0.20 -5.77 -14.03
C ILE A 13 -0.27 -4.37 -14.63
N VAL A 14 -1.25 -3.56 -14.20
CA VAL A 14 -1.27 -2.13 -14.56
C VAL A 14 -0.36 -1.33 -13.62
N ASN A 15 0.17 -0.22 -14.09
CA ASN A 15 1.06 0.62 -13.30
C ASN A 15 0.49 2.03 -13.08
N VAL A 16 -0.49 2.14 -12.19
CA VAL A 16 -1.15 3.42 -11.85
C VAL A 16 -0.93 3.78 -10.38
N PRO A 17 -0.59 5.04 -10.05
CA PRO A 17 -0.47 5.51 -8.68
C PRO A 17 -1.78 5.37 -7.91
N ASN A 18 -1.69 4.85 -6.69
CA ASN A 18 -2.82 4.69 -5.77
C ASN A 18 -2.41 4.99 -4.34
N SER A 19 -3.34 5.59 -3.59
CA SER A 19 -3.24 5.59 -2.12
C SER A 19 -3.49 4.18 -1.60
N GLY A 20 -2.74 3.78 -0.59
CA GLY A 20 -2.87 2.46 0.00
C GLY A 20 -2.57 2.47 1.50
N THR A 21 -3.03 1.41 2.17
CA THR A 21 -2.93 1.25 3.62
C THR A 21 -1.88 0.18 3.91
N ILE A 22 -0.75 0.57 4.48
CA ILE A 22 0.29 -0.35 4.92
C ILE A 22 0.00 -0.72 6.37
N MET A 23 -0.47 -1.95 6.58
CA MET A 23 -1.05 -2.39 7.85
C MET A 23 -0.07 -2.33 9.03
N THR A 24 1.24 -2.55 8.83
CA THR A 24 2.23 -2.46 9.91
C THR A 24 2.27 -1.08 10.54
N ASN A 25 2.12 -0.03 9.73
CA ASN A 25 2.04 1.36 10.19
C ASN A 25 0.61 1.78 10.57
N MET A 26 -0.42 1.15 10.01
CA MET A 26 -1.82 1.60 10.16
C MET A 26 -2.60 0.92 11.29
N VAL A 27 -2.21 -0.28 11.72
CA VAL A 27 -2.86 -0.94 12.88
C VAL A 27 -2.63 -0.17 14.19
N PRO A 28 -1.40 0.28 14.53
CA PRO A 28 -1.18 1.11 15.72
C PRO A 28 -1.97 2.43 15.67
N ALA A 29 -2.03 3.04 14.49
CA ALA A 29 -2.83 4.24 14.25
C ALA A 29 -4.32 4.01 14.57
N ALA A 30 -4.91 2.91 14.11
CA ALA A 30 -6.32 2.59 14.38
C ALA A 30 -6.59 2.42 15.89
N ILE A 31 -5.67 1.77 16.61
CA ILE A 31 -5.77 1.59 18.06
C ILE A 31 -5.70 2.94 18.78
N LEU A 32 -4.83 3.85 18.35
CA LEU A 32 -4.73 5.19 18.92
C LEU A 32 -6.00 6.01 18.69
N LEU A 33 -6.52 6.03 17.46
CA LEU A 33 -7.79 6.71 17.17
C LEU A 33 -8.92 6.20 18.08
N ALA A 34 -9.03 4.88 18.24
CA ALA A 34 -10.03 4.27 19.12
C ALA A 34 -9.82 4.64 20.60
N LYS A 35 -8.58 4.59 21.10
CA LYS A 35 -8.23 4.92 22.49
C LYS A 35 -8.58 6.37 22.83
N HIS A 36 -8.35 7.28 21.89
CA HIS A 36 -8.63 8.71 22.04
C HIS A 36 -10.07 9.10 21.63
N ARG A 37 -10.90 8.12 21.26
CA ARG A 37 -12.30 8.33 20.83
C ARG A 37 -12.41 9.33 19.68
N GLU A 38 -11.45 9.29 18.76
CA GLU A 38 -11.50 10.07 17.52
C GLU A 38 -12.67 9.56 16.66
N ILE A 39 -13.58 10.46 16.31
CA ILE A 39 -14.81 10.14 15.57
C ILE A 39 -14.85 10.82 14.20
N GLY A 40 -15.79 10.35 13.37
CA GLY A 40 -16.00 10.86 12.02
C GLY A 40 -15.16 10.12 10.97
N ILE A 41 -15.15 10.67 9.76
CA ILE A 41 -14.57 10.00 8.60
C ILE A 41 -13.08 10.35 8.48
N PHE A 42 -12.25 9.33 8.26
CA PHE A 42 -10.82 9.45 7.96
C PHE A 42 -10.50 8.67 6.69
N ASN A 43 -9.79 9.29 5.76
CA ASN A 43 -9.15 8.58 4.65
C ASN A 43 -7.99 7.76 5.23
N PHE A 44 -8.20 6.46 5.41
CA PHE A 44 -7.30 5.61 6.18
C PHE A 44 -6.19 4.97 5.33
N THR A 45 -5.39 5.83 4.70
CA THR A 45 -4.26 5.45 3.83
C THR A 45 -2.99 6.16 4.26
N ASN A 46 -1.83 5.60 3.92
CA ASN A 46 -0.57 6.31 4.10
C ASN A 46 -0.55 7.55 3.20
N PRO A 47 -0.02 8.70 3.65
CA PRO A 47 0.10 9.88 2.83
C PRO A 47 0.95 9.59 1.59
N GLY A 48 0.53 10.15 0.46
CA GLY A 48 1.12 9.87 -0.84
C GLY A 48 0.46 8.71 -1.58
N THR A 49 1.19 8.16 -2.53
CA THR A 49 0.73 7.10 -3.44
C THR A 49 1.90 6.20 -3.79
N PHE A 50 1.63 4.93 -4.08
CA PHE A 50 2.58 4.04 -4.73
C PHE A 50 1.92 3.39 -5.95
N THR A 51 2.76 2.83 -6.80
CA THR A 51 2.40 2.12 -8.02
C THR A 51 2.61 0.62 -7.83
N HIS A 52 2.03 -0.17 -8.74
CA HIS A 52 2.20 -1.61 -8.71
C HIS A 52 3.65 -2.01 -9.00
N ASN A 53 4.34 -1.30 -9.91
CA ASN A 53 5.74 -1.59 -10.23
C ASN A 53 6.65 -1.28 -9.03
N GLU A 54 6.44 -0.19 -8.28
CA GLU A 54 7.21 0.06 -7.05
C GLU A 54 7.09 -1.10 -6.06
N VAL A 55 5.88 -1.65 -5.88
CA VAL A 55 5.66 -2.81 -5.00
C VAL A 55 6.33 -4.07 -5.56
N MET A 56 6.30 -4.29 -6.88
CA MET A 56 6.96 -5.43 -7.51
C MET A 56 8.49 -5.34 -7.43
N GLU A 57 9.06 -4.15 -7.57
CA GLU A 57 10.51 -3.93 -7.39
C GLU A 57 10.94 -4.20 -5.94
N LEU A 58 10.17 -3.75 -4.95
CA LEU A 58 10.42 -4.10 -3.55
C LEU A 58 10.28 -5.60 -3.30
N THR A 59 9.28 -6.24 -3.90
CA THR A 59 9.10 -7.69 -3.81
C THR A 59 10.28 -8.44 -4.40
N LYS A 60 10.77 -7.99 -5.57
CA LYS A 60 11.96 -8.55 -6.20
C LYS A 60 13.20 -8.37 -5.33
N LYS A 61 13.42 -7.17 -4.80
CA LYS A 61 14.60 -6.83 -3.98
C LYS A 61 14.65 -7.59 -2.65
N TYR A 62 13.52 -7.68 -1.95
CA TYR A 62 13.50 -8.14 -0.55
C TYR A 62 13.04 -9.59 -0.38
N ILE A 63 12.21 -10.10 -1.29
CA ILE A 63 11.53 -11.39 -1.11
C ILE A 63 11.95 -12.38 -2.20
N ARG A 64 11.67 -12.07 -3.47
CA ARG A 64 11.86 -12.99 -4.60
C ARG A 64 12.69 -12.37 -5.74
N PRO A 65 14.03 -12.47 -5.72
CA PRO A 65 14.91 -11.87 -6.75
C PRO A 65 14.66 -12.34 -8.18
N SER A 66 14.13 -13.56 -8.35
CA SER A 66 13.77 -14.13 -9.65
C SER A 66 12.42 -13.65 -10.19
N LEU A 67 11.71 -12.77 -9.47
CA LEU A 67 10.42 -12.26 -9.88
C LEU A 67 10.54 -11.44 -11.17
N THR A 68 9.70 -11.78 -12.14
CA THR A 68 9.47 -11.03 -13.37
C THR A 68 7.99 -10.75 -13.51
N TRP A 69 7.64 -9.68 -14.23
CA TRP A 69 6.27 -9.34 -14.56
C TRP A 69 6.24 -8.57 -15.87
N THR A 70 5.06 -8.44 -16.44
CA THR A 70 4.82 -7.58 -17.59
C THR A 70 3.70 -6.60 -17.28
N ASN A 71 3.70 -5.45 -17.95
CA ASN A 71 2.70 -4.43 -17.75
C ASN A 71 1.57 -4.50 -18.78
N PHE A 72 0.39 -4.06 -18.36
CA PHE A 72 -0.72 -3.71 -19.24
C PHE A 72 -0.90 -2.20 -19.32
N SER A 73 -1.35 -1.73 -20.48
CA SER A 73 -2.08 -0.48 -20.61
C SER A 73 -3.45 -0.57 -19.92
N LEU A 74 -4.03 0.59 -19.58
CA LEU A 74 -5.39 0.61 -19.04
C LEU A 74 -6.43 0.09 -20.03
N GLU A 75 -6.19 0.25 -21.34
CA GLU A 75 -7.07 -0.29 -22.37
C GLU A 75 -7.09 -1.82 -22.36
N GLU A 76 -5.92 -2.45 -22.37
CA GLU A 76 -5.81 -3.91 -22.29
C GLU A 76 -6.45 -4.45 -21.01
N GLN A 77 -6.27 -3.76 -19.87
CA GLN A 77 -6.91 -4.16 -18.63
C GLN A 77 -8.44 -4.13 -18.72
N ARG A 78 -9.02 -3.11 -19.37
CA ARG A 78 -10.48 -3.00 -19.53
C ARG A 78 -11.08 -4.18 -20.29
N GLN A 79 -10.35 -4.74 -21.25
CA GLN A 79 -10.82 -5.89 -22.03
C GLN A 79 -10.85 -7.20 -21.23
N VAL A 80 -10.05 -7.30 -20.16
CA VAL A 80 -9.95 -8.52 -19.34
C VAL A 80 -10.85 -8.47 -18.10
N LEU A 81 -11.12 -7.28 -17.56
CA LEU A 81 -11.90 -7.14 -16.33
C LEU A 81 -13.39 -7.00 -16.60
N LYS A 82 -14.20 -7.72 -15.83
CA LYS A 82 -15.67 -7.57 -15.84
C LYS A 82 -16.15 -6.16 -15.45
N ALA A 83 -15.34 -5.42 -14.69
CA ALA A 83 -15.65 -4.08 -14.22
C ALA A 83 -14.35 -3.27 -14.04
N PRO A 84 -14.41 -1.93 -14.21
CA PRO A 84 -13.26 -1.07 -14.00
C PRO A 84 -12.78 -1.09 -12.55
N ARG A 85 -11.50 -0.78 -12.34
CA ARG A 85 -10.90 -0.63 -11.02
C ARG A 85 -10.75 0.83 -10.67
N THR A 86 -11.03 1.17 -9.42
CA THR A 86 -10.77 2.50 -8.88
C THR A 86 -9.27 2.74 -8.82
N ASN A 87 -8.83 3.87 -9.36
CA ASN A 87 -7.51 4.43 -9.09
C ASN A 87 -7.70 5.77 -8.41
N ALA A 88 -7.24 5.90 -7.16
CA ALA A 88 -7.55 7.08 -6.35
C ALA A 88 -6.35 7.53 -5.51
N LYS A 89 -6.21 8.86 -5.41
CA LYS A 89 -5.36 9.54 -4.44
C LYS A 89 -6.27 10.14 -3.37
N LEU A 90 -6.13 9.65 -2.13
CA LEU A 90 -6.89 10.14 -1.00
C LEU A 90 -6.06 11.15 -0.21
N ASP A 91 -6.70 12.21 0.26
CA ASP A 91 -6.08 13.16 1.16
C ASP A 91 -6.06 12.62 2.59
N ALA A 92 -4.86 12.29 3.09
CA ALA A 92 -4.63 11.77 4.43
C ALA A 92 -4.33 12.87 5.46
N SER A 93 -4.40 14.16 5.10
CA SER A 93 -4.00 15.26 5.99
C SER A 93 -4.73 15.25 7.33
N LYS A 94 -6.04 14.97 7.33
CA LYS A 94 -6.82 14.82 8.58
C LYS A 94 -6.25 13.71 9.48
N LEU A 95 -5.99 12.53 8.90
CA LEU A 95 -5.46 11.38 9.64
C LEU A 95 -4.08 11.69 10.23
N VAL A 96 -3.18 12.25 9.42
CA VAL A 96 -1.81 12.58 9.80
C VAL A 96 -1.81 13.61 10.94
N ASN A 97 -2.58 14.69 10.80
CA ASN A 97 -2.63 15.75 11.82
C ASN A 97 -3.22 15.26 13.14
N THR A 98 -4.29 14.47 13.09
CA THR A 98 -4.90 13.88 14.30
C THR A 98 -3.92 12.96 15.02
N LEU A 99 -3.25 12.05 14.29
CA LEU A 99 -2.31 11.10 14.91
C LEU A 99 -1.03 11.78 15.42
N ALA A 100 -0.56 12.84 14.76
CA ALA A 100 0.54 13.65 15.26
C ALA A 100 0.20 14.28 16.63
N GLY A 101 -1.05 14.72 16.82
CA GLY A 101 -1.55 15.19 18.11
C GLY A 101 -1.53 14.13 19.22
N HIS A 102 -1.56 12.84 18.85
CA HIS A 102 -1.46 11.70 19.76
C HIS A 102 -0.04 11.10 19.83
N GLY A 103 0.97 11.83 19.33
CA GLY A 103 2.37 11.40 19.37
C GLY A 103 2.74 10.29 18.38
N TYR A 104 1.94 10.09 17.33
CA TYR A 104 2.18 9.06 16.32
C TYR A 104 2.45 9.66 14.94
N ALA A 105 3.64 9.40 14.41
CA ALA A 105 4.03 9.80 13.06
C ALA A 105 3.61 8.73 12.04
N VAL A 106 2.69 9.08 11.15
CA VAL A 106 2.30 8.22 10.03
C VAL A 106 3.35 8.34 8.93
N LEU A 107 3.93 7.22 8.53
CA LEU A 107 4.91 7.18 7.44
C LEU A 107 4.22 7.41 6.10
N ASN A 108 4.90 8.09 5.17
CA ASN A 108 4.43 8.12 3.78
C ASN A 108 4.44 6.72 3.16
N ALA A 109 3.69 6.56 2.08
CA ALA A 109 3.40 5.24 1.54
C ALA A 109 4.66 4.49 1.06
N GLN A 110 5.63 5.19 0.47
CA GLN A 110 6.91 4.62 0.03
C GLN A 110 7.73 4.13 1.23
N ASP A 111 7.91 4.97 2.25
CA ASP A 111 8.70 4.62 3.43
C ASP A 111 8.07 3.48 4.23
N ALA A 112 6.74 3.51 4.39
CA ALA A 112 6.00 2.44 5.04
C ALA A 112 6.13 1.10 4.29
N LEU A 113 6.15 1.13 2.96
CA LEU A 113 6.40 -0.07 2.15
C LEU A 113 7.82 -0.59 2.37
N VAL A 114 8.84 0.27 2.29
CA VAL A 114 10.24 -0.15 2.50
C VAL A 114 10.43 -0.77 3.89
N GLU A 115 9.87 -0.16 4.92
CA GLU A 115 9.89 -0.72 6.28
C GLU A 115 9.21 -2.09 6.32
N ALA A 116 7.99 -2.21 5.78
CA ALA A 116 7.25 -3.47 5.76
C ALA A 116 8.01 -4.59 5.04
N PHE A 117 8.62 -4.31 3.88
CA PHE A 117 9.43 -5.28 3.14
C PHE A 117 10.71 -5.66 3.87
N THR A 118 11.34 -4.72 4.58
CA THR A 118 12.53 -4.99 5.40
C THR A 118 12.17 -5.93 6.55
N ILE A 119 11.04 -5.69 7.23
CA ILE A 119 10.52 -6.57 8.29
C ILE A 119 10.19 -7.96 7.72
N MET A 120 9.54 -8.03 6.56
CA MET A 120 9.25 -9.31 5.91
C MET A 120 10.54 -10.10 5.61
N LYS A 121 11.56 -9.45 5.03
CA LYS A 121 12.85 -10.12 4.80
C LYS A 121 13.49 -10.61 6.10
N ALA A 122 13.49 -9.80 7.15
CA ALA A 122 14.03 -10.18 8.46
C ALA A 122 13.29 -11.37 9.09
N LYS A 123 11.99 -11.53 8.80
CA LYS A 123 11.17 -12.68 9.22
C LYS A 123 11.35 -13.93 8.35
N GLY A 124 12.26 -13.90 7.36
CA GLY A 124 12.58 -15.05 6.52
C GLY A 124 11.60 -15.32 5.38
N TYR A 125 10.79 -14.33 4.98
CA TYR A 125 9.95 -14.46 3.79
C TYR A 125 10.83 -14.52 2.53
N GLN A 126 10.50 -15.45 1.62
CA GLN A 126 11.17 -15.70 0.33
C GLN A 126 10.12 -15.91 -0.78
#